data_AF-A0A7R9DSM5-F1
#
_entry.id   AF-A0A7R9DSM5-F1
#
_cell.length_a   1.000
_cell.length_b   1.000
_cell.length_c   1.000
_cell.angle_alpha   90.00
_cell.angle_beta   90.00
_cell.angle_gamma   90.00
#
_symmetry.space_group_name_H-M   'P 1'
#
loop_
_entity.id
_entity.type
_entity.pdbx_description
1 polymer ?
#
loop_
_entity_poly.entity_id
_entity_poly.type
_entity_poly.pdbx_seq_one_letter_code
_entity_poly.pdbx_strand_id
1 'polypeptide(L)'
;MVELNVLLENTNKFKEMNHSDMIRSPQDPVATKEQREEPTKKRQKKSKYNYDEEIIKNQVLVTNITFPSNKELSELISVVEPFIRQLIEDTNTLKMWISSIPNNEDGDHFEGTLQENAIGQITMVLSEAKKFFCQISVYFEARGKIVSKVLKYPGVEDYMRAVSKLDKEERVNLWLVVCAIRNHYYSLYDYLVKYWE
;
A
#
# COMPACT_ATOMS: atom_id res chain seq x y z
N MET A 1 5.87 14.51 15.11
CA MET A 1 7.13 14.55 14.32
C MET A 1 8.31 13.87 15.01
N VAL A 2 8.59 14.15 16.29
CA VAL A 2 9.67 13.48 17.05
C VAL A 2 9.52 11.96 17.06
N GLU A 3 8.30 11.46 17.25
CA GLU A 3 8.01 10.01 17.28
C GLU A 3 8.28 9.30 15.94
N LEU A 4 8.04 9.96 14.79
CA LEU A 4 8.32 9.41 13.46
C LEU A 4 9.83 9.35 13.18
N ASN A 5 10.59 10.36 13.62
CA ASN A 5 12.04 10.34 13.52
C ASN A 5 12.64 9.26 14.42
N VAL A 6 12.14 9.14 15.66
CA VAL A 6 12.48 8.04 16.57
C VAL A 6 12.17 6.69 15.93
N LEU A 7 11.03 6.53 15.24
CA LEU A 7 10.71 5.30 14.53
C LEU A 7 11.69 5.02 13.38
N LEU A 8 12.05 6.02 12.58
CA LEU A 8 12.99 5.87 11.47
C LEU A 8 14.43 5.56 11.95
N GLU A 9 14.86 6.15 13.07
CA GLU A 9 16.23 6.03 13.60
C GLU A 9 16.43 4.80 14.51
N ASN A 10 15.42 4.46 15.31
CA ASN A 10 15.53 3.43 16.36
C ASN A 10 14.98 2.06 15.97
N THR A 11 14.22 1.94 14.88
CA THR A 11 13.73 0.63 14.48
C THR A 11 14.82 -0.12 13.73
N ASN A 12 15.56 -0.98 14.43
CA ASN A 12 16.49 -1.94 13.82
C ASN A 12 15.81 -2.79 12.71
N LYS A 13 14.48 -2.86 12.69
CA LYS A 13 13.67 -3.51 11.64
C LYS A 13 13.80 -2.86 10.25
N PHE A 14 14.17 -1.58 10.16
CA PHE A 14 14.42 -0.89 8.88
C PHE A 14 15.92 -0.83 8.49
N LYS A 15 16.84 -1.11 9.42
CA LYS A 15 18.29 -0.93 9.22
C LYS A 15 18.94 -1.94 8.27
N GLU A 16 18.25 -3.03 7.92
CA GLU A 16 18.76 -4.03 6.95
C GLU A 16 18.49 -3.67 5.48
N MET A 17 17.91 -2.49 5.20
CA MET A 17 17.69 -2.03 3.82
C MET A 17 18.98 -1.46 3.22
N ASN A 18 19.57 -2.17 2.26
CA ASN A 18 20.65 -1.62 1.44
C ASN A 18 20.09 -0.48 0.56
N HIS A 19 20.78 0.66 0.52
CA HIS A 19 20.39 1.84 -0.27
C HIS A 19 20.08 1.55 -1.76
N SER A 20 20.58 0.43 -2.31
CA SER A 20 20.29 -0.04 -3.66
C SER A 20 18.82 -0.45 -3.89
N ASP A 21 18.07 -0.81 -2.84
CA ASP A 21 16.67 -1.22 -2.95
C ASP A 21 15.69 -0.01 -3.00
N MET A 22 16.19 1.22 -2.80
CA MET A 22 15.39 2.45 -2.78
C MET A 22 14.96 2.97 -4.16
N ILE A 23 15.46 2.39 -5.25
CA ILE A 23 15.11 2.82 -6.62
C ILE A 23 13.97 1.95 -7.16
N ARG A 24 12.74 2.23 -6.73
CA ARG A 24 11.56 1.88 -7.52
C ARG A 24 10.49 2.95 -7.35
N SER A 25 10.19 3.64 -8.45
CA SER A 25 9.04 4.53 -8.54
C SER A 25 7.75 3.76 -8.24
N PRO A 26 6.73 4.40 -7.63
CA PRO A 26 5.42 3.80 -7.44
C PRO A 26 4.86 3.30 -8.78
N GLN A 27 4.55 2.02 -8.88
CA GLN A 27 3.74 1.52 -9.99
C GLN A 27 2.27 1.72 -9.62
N ASP A 28 1.54 2.41 -10.50
CA ASP A 28 0.09 2.54 -10.39
C ASP A 28 -0.59 1.16 -10.32
N PRO A 29 -1.69 1.03 -9.56
CA PRO A 29 -2.40 -0.23 -9.44
C PRO A 29 -2.88 -0.71 -10.82
N VAL A 30 -2.41 -1.90 -11.21
CA VAL A 30 -2.81 -2.58 -12.45
C VAL A 30 -4.31 -2.85 -12.42
N ALA A 31 -5.05 -2.15 -13.27
CA ALA A 31 -6.45 -2.43 -13.54
C ALA A 31 -6.57 -3.83 -14.19
N THR A 32 -7.09 -4.79 -13.43
CA THR A 32 -7.42 -6.11 -13.97
C THR A 32 -8.72 -5.98 -14.76
N LYS A 33 -8.64 -5.79 -16.08
CA LYS A 33 -9.78 -5.96 -16.98
C LYS A 33 -9.86 -7.42 -17.40
N GLU A 34 -10.78 -8.17 -16.81
CA GLU A 34 -11.22 -9.44 -17.38
C GLU A 34 -12.05 -9.17 -18.64
N GLN A 35 -11.51 -9.51 -19.81
CA GLN A 35 -12.30 -9.78 -21.01
C GLN A 35 -12.19 -11.26 -21.32
N ARG A 36 -13.32 -11.97 -21.26
CA ARG A 36 -13.43 -13.36 -21.70
C ARG A 36 -14.34 -13.39 -22.92
N GLU A 37 -13.74 -13.54 -24.09
CA GLU A 37 -14.44 -13.85 -25.34
C GLU A 37 -14.94 -15.30 -25.32
N GLU A 38 -16.10 -15.54 -25.94
CA GLU A 38 -16.71 -16.86 -26.15
C GLU A 38 -15.88 -17.73 -27.11
N PRO A 39 -15.74 -19.05 -26.87
CA PRO A 39 -15.17 -19.94 -27.88
C PRO A 39 -16.24 -20.72 -28.65
N THR A 40 -16.15 -20.60 -29.98
CA THR A 40 -16.83 -21.43 -30.98
C THR A 40 -16.28 -22.88 -30.98
N LYS A 41 -17.18 -23.83 -31.28
CA LYS A 41 -16.94 -25.28 -31.29
C LYS A 41 -15.97 -25.72 -32.39
N LYS A 42 -15.00 -26.59 -32.08
CA LYS A 42 -14.58 -27.72 -32.92
C LYS A 42 -13.85 -28.82 -32.10
N ARG A 43 -14.38 -30.04 -32.20
CA ARG A 43 -13.87 -31.30 -31.61
C ARG A 43 -12.62 -31.79 -32.36
N GLN A 44 -11.62 -32.30 -31.64
CA GLN A 44 -10.92 -33.56 -31.97
C GLN A 44 -10.21 -34.14 -30.73
N LYS A 45 -10.41 -35.45 -30.51
CA LYS A 45 -9.90 -36.27 -29.38
C LYS A 45 -8.40 -36.57 -29.55
N LYS A 46 -7.62 -36.55 -28.45
CA LYS A 46 -6.95 -37.75 -27.87
C LYS A 46 -6.01 -37.39 -26.70
N SER A 47 -5.92 -38.34 -25.75
CA SER A 47 -4.93 -38.48 -24.68
C SER A 47 -4.97 -37.44 -23.54
N LYS A 48 -5.98 -37.54 -22.68
CA LYS A 48 -5.99 -36.84 -21.37
C LYS A 48 -5.32 -37.75 -20.33
N TYR A 49 -3.99 -37.76 -20.29
CA TYR A 49 -3.31 -38.05 -19.03
C TYR A 49 -3.73 -36.93 -18.07
N ASN A 50 -4.54 -37.29 -17.09
CA ASN A 50 -5.20 -36.33 -16.21
C ASN A 50 -4.22 -35.91 -15.11
N TYR A 51 -3.19 -35.16 -15.49
CA TYR A 51 -2.25 -34.52 -14.54
C TYR A 51 -2.99 -33.77 -13.45
N ASP A 52 -4.13 -33.16 -13.79
CA ASP A 52 -4.97 -32.43 -12.86
C ASP A 52 -5.55 -33.34 -11.76
N GLU A 53 -5.99 -34.58 -12.05
CA GLU A 53 -6.55 -35.47 -11.03
C GLU A 53 -5.50 -36.06 -10.08
N GLU A 54 -4.28 -36.31 -10.57
CA GLU A 54 -3.17 -36.79 -9.74
C GLU A 54 -2.61 -35.66 -8.85
N ILE A 55 -2.53 -34.44 -9.39
CA ILE A 55 -2.24 -33.22 -8.62
C ILE A 55 -3.32 -32.97 -7.57
N ILE A 56 -4.61 -33.14 -7.90
CA ILE A 56 -5.72 -32.97 -6.96
C ILE A 56 -5.65 -34.03 -5.84
N LYS A 57 -5.36 -35.31 -6.16
CA LYS A 57 -5.18 -36.36 -5.14
C LYS A 57 -4.00 -36.08 -4.21
N ASN A 58 -2.87 -35.59 -4.74
CA ASN A 58 -1.73 -35.17 -3.93
C ASN A 58 -2.00 -33.85 -3.19
N GLN A 59 -2.83 -32.95 -3.71
CA GLN A 59 -3.27 -31.72 -3.04
C GLN A 59 -4.19 -31.97 -1.85
N VAL A 60 -5.04 -33.00 -1.92
CA VAL A 60 -5.91 -33.39 -0.78
C VAL A 60 -5.06 -33.81 0.44
N LEU A 61 -3.84 -34.33 0.24
CA LEU A 61 -2.87 -34.60 1.32
C LEU A 61 -2.21 -33.33 1.91
N VAL A 62 -2.22 -32.20 1.21
CA VAL A 62 -1.61 -30.92 1.66
C VAL A 62 -2.56 -30.09 2.54
N THR A 63 -3.79 -30.54 2.75
CA THR A 63 -4.88 -29.77 3.39
C THR A 63 -4.71 -29.46 4.88
N ASN A 64 -3.63 -29.93 5.53
CA ASN A 64 -3.30 -29.57 6.92
C ASN A 64 -2.11 -28.59 7.04
N ILE A 65 -1.58 -28.06 5.94
CA ILE A 65 -0.44 -27.14 5.98
C ILE A 65 -0.94 -25.70 5.98
N THR A 66 -0.80 -25.03 7.13
CA THR A 66 -0.98 -23.58 7.24
C THR A 66 0.31 -22.88 6.80
N PHE A 67 0.24 -22.01 5.79
CA PHE A 67 1.38 -21.18 5.42
C PHE A 67 1.40 -19.91 6.28
N PRO A 68 2.46 -19.65 7.06
CA PRO A 68 2.46 -18.53 8.00
C PRO A 68 2.51 -17.17 7.29
N SER A 69 1.86 -16.17 7.87
CA SER A 69 2.12 -14.77 7.56
C SER A 69 3.53 -14.38 7.98
N ASN A 70 4.09 -13.39 7.28
CA ASN A 70 5.36 -12.80 7.65
C ASN A 70 5.19 -11.97 8.93
N LYS A 71 5.57 -12.55 10.08
CA LYS A 71 5.36 -11.95 11.40
C LYS A 71 6.06 -10.60 11.55
N GLU A 72 7.28 -10.47 11.03
CA GLU A 72 8.05 -9.22 11.10
C GLU A 72 7.33 -8.08 10.37
N LEU A 73 6.78 -8.37 9.18
CA LEU A 73 5.99 -7.39 8.43
C LEU A 73 4.65 -7.11 9.11
N SER A 74 3.96 -8.12 9.63
CA SER A 74 2.71 -7.90 10.38
C SER A 74 2.92 -7.00 11.60
N GLU A 75 4.00 -7.20 12.35
CA GLU A 75 4.38 -6.32 13.45
C GLU A 75 4.71 -4.91 12.95
N LEU A 76 5.44 -4.79 11.84
CA LEU A 76 5.79 -3.48 11.30
C LEU A 76 4.56 -2.72 10.83
N ILE A 77 3.63 -3.37 10.14
CA ILE A 77 2.33 -2.82 9.74
C ILE A 77 1.57 -2.34 10.98
N SER A 78 1.55 -3.12 12.07
CA SER A 78 0.85 -2.74 13.30
C SER A 78 1.42 -1.47 13.96
N VAL A 79 2.69 -1.15 13.69
CA VAL A 79 3.34 0.08 14.15
C VAL A 79 3.08 1.24 13.19
N VAL A 80 3.06 1.01 11.88
CA VAL A 80 2.91 2.06 10.86
C VAL A 80 1.44 2.49 10.66
N GLU A 81 0.50 1.54 10.70
CA GLU A 81 -0.92 1.79 10.44
C GLU A 81 -1.54 2.89 11.31
N PRO A 82 -1.27 2.96 12.64
CA PRO A 82 -1.76 4.07 13.47
C PRO A 82 -1.32 5.45 12.99
N PHE A 83 -0.08 5.60 12.49
CA PHE A 83 0.41 6.89 11.97
C PHE A 83 -0.28 7.28 10.66
N ILE A 84 -0.61 6.31 9.80
CA ILE A 84 -1.41 6.56 8.59
C ILE A 84 -2.80 7.07 8.98
N ARG A 85 -3.46 6.41 9.93
CA ARG A 85 -4.79 6.80 10.43
C ARG A 85 -4.78 8.19 11.03
N GLN A 86 -3.78 8.50 11.85
CA GLN A 86 -3.60 9.83 12.43
C GLN A 86 -3.46 10.90 11.36
N LEU A 87 -2.65 10.68 10.31
CA LEU A 87 -2.52 11.65 9.21
C LEU A 87 -3.85 11.88 8.49
N ILE A 88 -4.67 10.84 8.29
CA ILE A 88 -6.02 10.95 7.71
C ILE A 88 -6.93 11.80 8.61
N GLU A 89 -6.92 11.56 9.91
CA GLU A 89 -7.75 12.31 10.88
C GLU A 89 -7.32 13.78 10.98
N ASP A 90 -6.02 14.02 11.10
CA ASP A 90 -5.45 15.37 11.19
C ASP A 90 -5.74 16.18 9.93
N THR A 91 -5.54 15.59 8.74
CA THR A 91 -5.81 16.30 7.47
C THR A 91 -7.29 16.58 7.25
N ASN A 92 -8.19 15.66 7.64
CA ASN A 92 -9.64 15.94 7.61
C ASN A 92 -10.00 17.07 8.59
N THR A 93 -9.47 17.03 9.81
CA THR A 93 -9.72 18.06 10.82
C THR A 93 -9.24 19.43 10.34
N LEU A 94 -8.02 19.50 9.81
CA LEU A 94 -7.45 20.72 9.27
C LEU A 94 -8.27 21.25 8.08
N LYS A 95 -8.70 20.37 7.17
CA LYS A 95 -9.58 20.75 6.06
C LYS A 95 -10.88 21.38 6.54
N MET A 96 -11.54 20.76 7.52
CA MET A 96 -12.77 21.31 8.11
C MET A 96 -12.54 22.66 8.78
N TRP A 97 -11.43 22.81 9.50
CA TRP A 97 -11.07 24.07 10.15
C TRP A 97 -10.88 25.20 9.14
N ILE A 98 -10.09 24.98 8.09
CA ILE A 98 -9.90 25.98 7.03
C ILE A 98 -11.22 26.31 6.35
N SER A 99 -12.05 25.31 6.00
CA SER A 99 -13.37 25.53 5.39
C SER A 99 -14.36 26.28 6.30
N SER A 100 -14.11 26.35 7.61
CA SER A 100 -14.98 27.06 8.56
C SER A 100 -14.65 28.55 8.68
N ILE A 101 -13.54 29.00 8.08
CA ILE A 101 -13.18 30.41 8.04
C ILE A 101 -14.11 31.12 7.03
N PRO A 102 -14.81 32.20 7.42
CA PRO A 102 -15.70 32.92 6.52
C PRO A 102 -14.92 33.52 5.34
N ASN A 103 -15.44 33.34 4.12
CA ASN A 103 -14.97 34.10 2.97
C ASN A 103 -15.43 35.55 3.13
N ASN A 104 -14.53 36.51 2.95
CA ASN A 104 -14.89 37.92 2.86
C ASN A 104 -15.61 38.13 1.52
N GLU A 105 -16.96 38.05 1.53
CA GLU A 105 -17.79 38.21 0.32
C GLU A 105 -17.71 39.62 -0.29
N ASP A 106 -17.15 40.58 0.44
CA ASP A 106 -16.89 41.95 -0.01
C ASP A 106 -15.48 42.10 -0.63
N GLY A 107 -15.23 41.39 -1.74
CA GLY A 107 -14.31 41.86 -2.78
C GLY A 107 -12.81 41.51 -2.68
N ASP A 108 -12.32 40.78 -1.67
CA ASP A 108 -10.93 40.30 -1.70
C ASP A 108 -10.84 38.85 -2.22
N HIS A 109 -10.84 38.73 -3.56
CA HIS A 109 -10.68 37.46 -4.26
C HIS A 109 -9.38 36.71 -3.90
N PHE A 110 -8.40 37.41 -3.31
CA PHE A 110 -7.12 36.83 -2.91
C PHE A 110 -7.27 35.81 -1.77
N GLU A 111 -8.01 36.15 -0.73
CA GLU A 111 -8.16 35.33 0.48
C GLU A 111 -8.97 34.06 0.21
N GLY A 112 -10.04 34.17 -0.58
CA GLY A 112 -10.81 33.01 -1.04
C GLY A 112 -9.97 32.04 -1.89
N THR A 113 -9.14 32.58 -2.81
CA THR A 113 -8.22 31.77 -3.62
C THR A 113 -7.16 31.08 -2.75
N LEU A 114 -6.69 31.77 -1.70
CA LEU A 114 -5.72 31.20 -0.78
C LEU A 114 -6.32 30.03 0.02
N GLN A 115 -7.55 30.19 0.52
CA GLN A 115 -8.27 29.13 1.23
C GLN A 115 -8.49 27.90 0.35
N GLU A 116 -8.90 28.11 -0.91
CA GLU A 116 -9.06 27.03 -1.90
C GLU A 116 -7.74 26.30 -2.16
N ASN A 117 -6.63 27.03 -2.32
CA ASN A 117 -5.32 26.43 -2.52
C ASN A 117 -4.88 25.58 -1.32
N ALA A 118 -5.10 26.08 -0.10
CA ALA A 118 -4.79 25.34 1.13
C ALA A 118 -5.62 24.05 1.22
N ILE A 119 -6.92 24.12 0.97
CA ILE A 119 -7.82 22.96 0.94
C ILE A 119 -7.37 21.96 -0.14
N GLY A 120 -6.90 22.44 -1.30
CA GLY A 120 -6.34 21.61 -2.37
C GLY A 120 -5.14 20.80 -1.91
N GLN A 121 -4.15 21.46 -1.28
CA GLN A 121 -2.96 20.80 -0.74
C GLN A 121 -3.31 19.77 0.34
N ILE A 122 -4.18 20.11 1.27
CA ILE A 122 -4.63 19.18 2.33
C ILE A 122 -5.35 17.98 1.73
N THR A 123 -6.20 18.21 0.71
CA THR A 123 -6.94 17.14 0.03
C THR A 123 -5.99 16.18 -0.71
N MET A 124 -4.90 16.70 -1.29
CA MET A 124 -3.86 15.87 -1.90
C MET A 124 -3.21 14.94 -0.87
N VAL A 125 -2.77 15.48 0.27
CA VAL A 125 -2.16 14.69 1.36
C VAL A 125 -3.14 13.64 1.90
N LEU A 126 -4.41 14.03 2.11
CA LEU A 126 -5.46 13.12 2.56
C LEU A 126 -5.67 11.96 1.57
N SER A 127 -5.68 12.24 0.26
CA SER A 127 -5.81 11.23 -0.79
C SER A 127 -4.65 10.25 -0.76
N GLU A 128 -3.42 10.74 -0.60
CA GLU A 128 -2.22 9.92 -0.50
C GLU A 128 -2.21 9.05 0.76
N ALA A 129 -2.57 9.62 1.92
CA ALA A 129 -2.68 8.87 3.17
C ALA A 129 -3.72 7.72 3.08
N LYS A 130 -4.87 7.97 2.42
CA LYS A 130 -5.85 6.92 2.14
C LYS A 130 -5.31 5.81 1.25
N LYS A 131 -4.46 6.14 0.25
CA LYS A 131 -3.79 5.13 -0.58
C LYS A 131 -2.85 4.27 0.24
N PHE A 132 -2.07 4.85 1.16
CA PHE A 132 -1.21 4.09 2.07
C PHE A 132 -2.02 3.09 2.91
N PHE A 133 -3.17 3.53 3.45
CA PHE A 133 -4.04 2.66 4.23
C PHE A 133 -4.59 1.49 3.39
N CYS A 134 -5.06 1.74 2.16
CA CYS A 134 -5.54 0.69 1.27
C CYS A 134 -4.44 -0.29 0.84
N GLN A 135 -3.20 0.19 0.68
CA GLN A 135 -2.07 -0.63 0.22
C GLN A 135 -1.75 -1.79 1.18
N ILE A 136 -2.00 -1.63 2.48
CA ILE A 136 -1.83 -2.70 3.48
C ILE A 136 -2.65 -3.95 3.10
N SER A 137 -3.92 -3.75 2.74
CA SER A 137 -4.81 -4.84 2.32
C SER A 137 -4.35 -5.47 1.00
N VAL A 138 -3.87 -4.65 0.07
CA VAL A 138 -3.35 -5.10 -1.24
C VAL A 138 -2.16 -6.06 -1.05
N TYR A 139 -1.26 -5.77 -0.11
CA TYR A 139 -0.15 -6.67 0.20
C TYR A 139 -0.62 -8.05 0.66
N PHE A 140 -1.55 -8.12 1.62
CA PHE A 140 -2.05 -9.40 2.11
C PHE A 140 -2.76 -10.20 1.02
N GLU A 141 -3.55 -9.53 0.18
CA GLU A 141 -4.22 -10.16 -0.96
C GLU A 141 -3.20 -10.71 -1.98
N ALA A 142 -2.22 -9.91 -2.37
CA ALA A 142 -1.18 -10.30 -3.31
C ALA A 142 -0.36 -11.49 -2.78
N ARG A 143 0.04 -11.45 -1.50
CA ARG A 143 0.78 -12.53 -0.86
C ARG A 143 -0.04 -13.81 -0.81
N GLY A 144 -1.32 -13.72 -0.44
CA GLY A 144 -2.24 -14.87 -0.43
C GLY A 144 -2.36 -15.52 -1.81
N LYS A 145 -2.47 -14.72 -2.87
CA LYS A 145 -2.50 -15.20 -4.26
C LYS A 145 -1.23 -15.97 -4.62
N ILE A 146 -0.05 -15.44 -4.32
CA ILE A 146 1.23 -16.13 -4.64
C ILE A 146 1.40 -17.40 -3.80
N VAL A 147 1.09 -17.35 -2.50
CA VAL A 147 1.16 -18.53 -1.61
C VAL A 147 0.23 -19.65 -2.09
N SER A 148 -0.97 -19.32 -2.58
CA SER A 148 -1.85 -20.33 -3.18
C SER A 148 -1.20 -21.05 -4.37
N LYS A 149 -0.35 -20.35 -5.14
CA LYS A 149 0.40 -20.93 -6.26
C LYS A 149 1.58 -21.79 -5.78
N VAL A 150 2.25 -21.40 -4.70
CA VAL A 150 3.28 -22.24 -4.05
C VAL A 150 2.68 -23.59 -3.64
N LEU A 151 1.52 -23.58 -2.98
CA LEU A 151 0.83 -24.80 -2.57
C LEU A 151 0.33 -25.62 -3.76
N LYS A 152 -0.14 -24.95 -4.82
CA LYS A 152 -0.64 -25.60 -6.03
C LYS A 152 0.47 -26.22 -6.89
N TYR A 153 1.65 -25.62 -6.91
CA TYR A 153 2.77 -25.95 -7.80
C TYR A 153 4.12 -25.95 -7.05
N PRO A 154 4.37 -26.92 -6.16
CA PRO A 154 5.56 -26.94 -5.31
C PRO A 154 6.89 -27.09 -6.07
N GLY A 155 6.86 -27.63 -7.30
CA GLY A 155 8.05 -27.74 -8.16
C GLY A 155 8.46 -26.46 -8.87
N VAL A 156 7.69 -25.37 -8.74
CA VAL A 156 7.99 -24.07 -9.37
C VAL A 156 8.61 -23.14 -8.32
N GLU A 157 9.94 -23.13 -8.26
CA GLU A 157 10.70 -22.35 -7.28
C GLU A 157 10.45 -20.84 -7.37
N ASP A 158 10.11 -20.32 -8.55
CA ASP A 158 9.82 -18.91 -8.76
C ASP A 158 8.63 -18.40 -7.94
N TYR A 159 7.65 -19.26 -7.61
CA TYR A 159 6.56 -18.85 -6.72
C TYR A 159 7.05 -18.61 -5.28
N MET A 160 7.98 -19.43 -4.78
CA MET A 160 8.60 -19.21 -3.47
C MET A 160 9.46 -17.94 -3.46
N ARG A 161 10.22 -17.72 -4.54
CA ARG A 161 11.00 -16.49 -4.72
C ARG A 161 10.11 -15.25 -4.81
N ALA A 162 8.96 -15.35 -5.46
CA ALA A 162 7.99 -14.26 -5.57
C ALA A 162 7.42 -13.85 -4.20
N VAL A 163 7.14 -14.80 -3.30
CA VAL A 163 6.76 -14.47 -1.91
C VAL A 163 7.86 -13.68 -1.21
N SER A 164 9.11 -14.17 -1.28
CA SER A 164 10.25 -13.47 -0.65
C SER A 164 10.48 -12.08 -1.24
N LYS A 165 10.31 -11.91 -2.56
CA LYS A 165 10.47 -10.62 -3.23
C LYS A 165 9.35 -9.65 -2.81
N LEU A 166 8.11 -10.10 -2.79
CA LEU A 166 6.96 -9.29 -2.35
C LEU A 166 7.13 -8.82 -0.90
N ASP A 167 7.53 -9.71 0.01
CA ASP A 167 7.77 -9.38 1.41
C ASP A 167 8.88 -8.31 1.55
N LYS A 168 9.97 -8.42 0.77
CA LYS A 168 11.04 -7.41 0.75
C LYS A 168 10.58 -6.06 0.21
N GLU A 169 9.83 -6.07 -0.89
CA GLU A 169 9.26 -4.85 -1.48
C GLU A 169 8.33 -4.14 -0.49
N GLU A 170 7.49 -4.90 0.23
CA GLU A 170 6.57 -4.32 1.20
C GLU A 170 7.28 -3.68 2.40
N ARG A 171 8.40 -4.25 2.86
CA ARG A 171 9.23 -3.63 3.90
C ARG A 171 9.71 -2.25 3.47
N VAL A 172 10.20 -2.14 2.23
CA VAL A 172 10.66 -0.86 1.66
C VAL A 172 9.51 0.11 1.51
N ASN A 173 8.35 -0.35 1.04
CA ASN A 173 7.15 0.47 0.91
C ASN A 173 6.72 1.05 2.26
N LEU A 174 6.69 0.24 3.33
CA LEU A 174 6.32 0.72 4.67
C LEU A 174 7.30 1.78 5.18
N TRP A 175 8.60 1.64 4.91
CA TRP A 175 9.59 2.67 5.23
C TRP A 175 9.32 3.98 4.47
N LEU A 176 9.06 3.88 3.15
CA LEU A 176 8.71 5.03 2.32
C LEU A 176 7.44 5.73 2.80
N VAL A 177 6.44 4.97 3.24
CA VAL A 177 5.21 5.51 3.84
C VAL A 177 5.52 6.32 5.10
N VAL A 178 6.35 5.80 6.01
CA VAL A 178 6.73 6.55 7.23
C VAL A 178 7.46 7.85 6.87
N CYS A 179 8.40 7.79 5.92
CA CYS A 179 9.08 8.97 5.40
C CYS A 179 8.10 9.98 4.78
N ALA A 180 7.14 9.52 3.97
CA ALA A 180 6.14 10.36 3.34
C ALA A 180 5.23 11.02 4.39
N ILE A 181 4.74 10.27 5.39
CA ILE A 181 3.93 10.83 6.50
C ILE A 181 4.69 11.95 7.21
N ARG A 182 5.96 11.71 7.57
CA ARG A 182 6.79 12.74 8.20
C ARG A 182 6.89 13.98 7.31
N ASN A 183 7.20 13.79 6.03
CA ASN A 183 7.37 14.89 5.10
C ASN A 183 6.04 15.66 4.88
N HIS A 184 4.90 14.98 4.85
CA HIS A 184 3.59 15.62 4.77
C HIS A 184 3.32 16.52 5.96
N TYR A 185 3.63 16.09 7.19
CA TYR A 185 3.50 16.95 8.36
C TYR A 185 4.40 18.19 8.28
N TYR A 186 5.66 18.05 7.83
CA TYR A 186 6.54 19.20 7.63
C TYR A 186 6.00 20.15 6.57
N SER A 187 5.61 19.63 5.40
CA SER A 187 5.11 20.45 4.30
C SER A 187 3.81 21.16 4.66
N LEU A 188 2.86 20.49 5.32
CA LEU A 188 1.62 21.11 5.77
C LEU A 188 1.88 22.18 6.83
N TYR A 189 2.77 21.91 7.79
CA TYR A 189 3.15 22.89 8.81
C TYR A 189 3.82 24.13 8.20
N ASP A 190 4.84 23.93 7.36
CA ASP A 190 5.55 25.01 6.68
C ASP A 190 4.61 25.83 5.78
N TYR A 191 3.70 25.16 5.08
CA TYR A 191 2.67 25.82 4.28
C TYR A 191 1.78 26.69 5.18
N LEU A 192 1.14 26.14 6.20
CA LEU A 192 0.20 26.88 7.06
C LEU A 192 0.85 28.06 7.77
N VAL A 193 2.04 27.89 8.32
CA VAL A 193 2.75 28.96 9.03
C VAL A 193 3.02 30.14 8.10
N LYS A 194 3.47 29.89 6.86
CA LYS A 194 3.75 30.97 5.89
C LYS A 194 2.52 31.75 5.45
N TYR A 195 1.32 31.21 5.63
CA TYR A 195 0.07 31.86 5.21
C TYR A 195 -0.69 32.51 6.37
N TRP A 196 -0.36 32.16 7.62
CA TRP A 196 -1.04 32.67 8.81
C TRP A 196 -0.12 33.44 9.78
N GLU A 197 1.14 33.70 9.36
CA GLU A 197 1.98 34.81 9.85
C GLU A 197 1.94 35.99 8.88
#